data_AF-A0AAV4P1D4-F1
#
_entry.id   AF-A0AAV4P1D4-F1
#
_cell.length_a   1.000
_cell.length_b   1.000
_cell.length_c   1.000
_cell.angle_alpha   90.00
_cell.angle_beta   90.00
_cell.angle_gamma   90.00
#
_symmetry.space_group_name_H-M   'P 1'
#
loop_
_entity.id
_entity.type
_entity.pdbx_description
1 polymer ?
#
loop_
_entity_poly.entity_id
_entity_poly.type
_entity_poly.pdbx_seq_one_letter_code
_entity_poly.pdbx_strand_id
1 'polypeptide(L)'
;FPGFCRLRMHNKGGAPVAFIEYQDIRLATHALQALQGYVLFSSDRGGIRIEYAKNKMGEVNCQMVNSLLAQNGNCIQNGVN
;
A
#
# COMPACT_ATOMS: atom_id res chain seq x y z
N PHE A 1 10.53 -12.81 9.03
CA PHE A 1 10.16 -12.04 10.23
C PHE A 1 8.94 -12.67 10.87
N PRO A 2 8.99 -13.08 12.14
CA PRO A 2 7.86 -13.68 12.82
C PRO A 2 6.79 -12.64 13.18
N GLY A 3 5.56 -13.10 13.43
CA GLY A 3 4.47 -12.28 13.96
C GLY A 3 3.61 -11.56 12.92
N PHE A 4 3.76 -11.84 11.62
CA PHE A 4 2.75 -11.42 10.64
C PHE A 4 1.51 -12.30 10.77
N CYS A 5 0.33 -11.68 10.74
CA CYS A 5 -0.95 -12.37 10.85
C CYS A 5 -1.75 -12.32 9.54
N ARG A 6 -1.48 -11.32 8.69
CA ARG A 6 -2.16 -11.17 7.41
C ARG A 6 -1.26 -10.50 6.38
N LEU A 7 -1.39 -10.90 5.13
CA LEU A 7 -0.69 -10.31 3.99
C LEU A 7 -1.68 -10.12 2.84
N ARG A 8 -1.58 -8.98 2.15
CA ARG A 8 -2.37 -8.69 0.94
C ARG A 8 -1.48 -8.06 -0.12
N MET A 9 -1.40 -8.69 -1.28
CA MET A 9 -0.73 -8.15 -2.46
C MET A 9 -1.70 -7.32 -3.30
N HIS A 10 -1.21 -6.22 -3.84
CA HIS A 10 -1.92 -5.36 -4.77
C HIS A 10 -1.07 -5.20 -6.04
N ASN A 11 -1.63 -5.59 -7.18
CA ASN A 11 -0.99 -5.43 -8.48
C ASN A 11 -1.99 -4.81 -9.47
N LYS A 12 -1.99 -3.47 -9.55
CA LYS A 12 -2.85 -2.69 -10.47
C LYS A 12 -1.97 -1.93 -11.47
N GLY A 13 -1.29 -2.65 -12.35
CA GLY A 13 -0.56 -2.09 -13.50
C GLY A 13 0.64 -1.18 -13.19
N GLY A 14 0.94 -0.92 -11.92
CA GLY A 14 2.09 -0.15 -11.43
C GLY A 14 3.08 -1.00 -10.63
N ALA A 15 3.92 -0.35 -9.81
CA ALA A 15 4.79 -1.08 -8.89
C ALA A 15 3.93 -1.92 -7.92
N PRO A 16 4.25 -3.21 -7.71
CA PRO A 16 3.48 -4.06 -6.81
C PRO A 16 3.58 -3.52 -5.38
N VAL A 17 2.45 -3.46 -4.68
CA VAL A 17 2.38 -3.03 -3.28
C VAL A 17 1.87 -4.17 -2.43
N ALA A 18 2.57 -4.46 -1.33
CA ALA A 18 2.15 -5.43 -0.34
C ALA A 18 1.74 -4.70 0.94
N PHE A 19 0.64 -5.13 1.54
CA PHE A 19 0.28 -4.76 2.91
C PHE A 19 0.50 -5.97 3.80
N ILE A 20 1.10 -5.76 4.97
CA ILE A 20 1.38 -6.82 5.94
C ILE A 20 0.90 -6.33 7.29
N GLU A 21 0.05 -7.12 7.94
CA GLU A 21 -0.40 -6.88 9.30
C GLU A 21 0.41 -7.74 10.25
N TYR A 22 0.96 -7.12 11.28
CA TYR A 22 1.67 -7.78 12.37
C TYR A 22 0.84 -7.75 13.65
N GLN A 23 1.05 -8.76 14.49
CA GLN A 23 0.40 -8.85 15.80
C GLN A 23 0.80 -7.71 16.75
N ASP A 24 2.03 -7.22 16.61
CA ASP A 24 2.62 -6.19 17.47
C ASP A 24 3.41 -5.19 16.62
N ILE A 25 3.30 -3.91 16.97
CA ILE A 25 4.05 -2.82 16.35
C ILE A 25 5.56 -3.03 16.46
N ARG A 26 6.07 -3.60 17.55
CA ARG A 26 7.51 -3.86 17.73
C ARG A 26 8.05 -4.83 16.68
N LEU A 27 7.28 -5.86 16.35
CA LEU A 27 7.62 -6.83 15.32
C LEU A 27 7.52 -6.20 13.92
N ALA A 28 6.53 -5.33 13.70
CA ALA A 28 6.41 -4.55 12.48
C ALA A 28 7.62 -3.62 12.27
N THR A 29 8.05 -2.88 13.31
CA THR A 29 9.22 -2.01 13.27
C THR A 29 10.48 -2.80 12.94
N HIS A 30 10.67 -3.96 13.57
CA HIS A 30 11.84 -4.79 13.33
C HIS A 30 11.88 -5.28 11.87
N ALA A 31 10.76 -5.75 11.34
CA ALA A 31 10.66 -6.14 9.94
C ALA A 31 10.90 -4.96 8.99
N LEU A 32 10.36 -3.78 9.30
CA LEU A 32 10.60 -2.55 8.54
C LEU A 32 12.09 -2.23 8.50
N GLN A 33 12.76 -2.14 9.65
CA GLN A 33 14.18 -1.78 9.72
C GLN A 33 15.08 -2.78 8.99
N ALA A 34 14.76 -4.08 9.08
CA ALA A 34 15.58 -5.12 8.49
C ALA A 34 15.37 -5.29 6.97
N LEU A 35 14.19 -4.93 6.44
CA LEU A 35 13.87 -5.07 5.02
C LEU A 35 13.86 -3.74 4.26
N GLN A 36 14.01 -2.61 4.96
CA GLN A 36 14.06 -1.30 4.31
C GLN A 36 15.24 -1.23 3.35
N GLY A 37 14.95 -0.87 2.11
CA GLY A 37 15.96 -0.76 1.05
C GLY A 37 16.45 -2.10 0.51
N TYR A 38 15.87 -3.24 0.92
CA TYR A 38 16.31 -4.55 0.43
C TYR A 38 16.12 -4.64 -1.09
N VAL A 39 17.21 -4.87 -1.83
CA VAL A 39 17.19 -4.91 -3.30
C VAL A 39 16.78 -6.30 -3.76
N LEU A 40 15.74 -6.35 -4.60
CA LEU A 40 15.30 -7.59 -5.22
C LEU A 40 16.00 -7.75 -6.57
N PHE A 41 16.55 -8.93 -6.84
CA PHE A 41 17.13 -9.25 -8.15
C PHE A 41 16.15 -9.10 -9.32
N SER A 42 14.85 -9.28 -9.05
CA SER A 42 13.78 -9.14 -10.03
C SER A 42 13.31 -7.70 -10.23
N SER A 43 13.88 -6.72 -9.52
CA SER A 43 13.43 -5.33 -9.54
C SER A 43 14.59 -4.41 -9.93
N ASP A 44 14.41 -3.69 -11.02
CA ASP A 44 15.27 -2.62 -11.51
C ASP A 44 15.00 -1.27 -10.81
N ARG A 45 13.86 -1.13 -10.12
CA ARG A 45 13.43 0.11 -9.44
C ARG A 45 14.15 0.42 -8.11
N GLY A 46 15.15 -0.39 -7.74
CA GLY A 46 15.88 -0.26 -6.49
C GLY A 46 15.28 -1.06 -5.32
N GLY A 47 15.61 -0.64 -4.10
CA GLY A 47 15.26 -1.35 -2.86
C GLY A 47 13.78 -1.24 -2.46
N ILE A 48 13.31 -2.25 -1.70
CA ILE A 48 11.97 -2.27 -1.11
C ILE A 48 11.77 -1.05 -0.20
N ARG A 49 10.61 -0.41 -0.32
CA ARG A 49 10.18 0.71 0.54
C ARG A 49 9.06 0.23 1.45
N ILE A 50 9.28 0.32 2.76
CA ILE A 50 8.32 -0.11 3.78
C ILE A 50 7.93 1.11 4.61
N GLU A 51 6.63 1.33 4.75
CA GLU A 51 6.04 2.44 5.50
C GLU A 51 4.86 1.93 6.33
N TYR A 52 4.55 2.61 7.43
CA TYR A 52 3.35 2.30 8.20
C TYR A 52 2.10 2.66 7.39
N ALA A 53 1.14 1.74 7.34
CA ALA A 53 -0.15 1.99 6.74
C ALA A 53 -0.93 3.03 7.56
N LYS A 54 -1.64 3.93 6.88
CA LYS A 54 -2.49 4.95 7.52
C LYS A 54 -3.74 4.38 8.17
N ASN A 55 -4.22 3.22 7.70
CA ASN A 55 -5.43 2.55 8.15
C ASN A 55 -5.14 1.06 8.40
N LYS A 56 -5.91 0.40 9.28
CA LYS A 56 -5.73 -1.03 9.54
C LYS A 56 -6.16 -1.89 8.35
N MET A 57 -5.57 -3.07 8.24
CA MET A 57 -5.85 -3.98 7.14
C MET A 57 -7.24 -4.59 7.27
N GLY A 58 -8.15 -4.19 6.38
CA GLY A 58 -9.53 -4.68 6.38
C GLY A 58 -10.55 -3.67 6.90
N GLU A 59 -10.11 -2.52 7.41
CA GLU A 59 -10.99 -1.35 7.42
C GLU A 59 -11.24 -0.97 5.96
N VAL A 60 -12.49 -1.18 5.52
CA VAL A 60 -12.98 -0.71 4.22
C VAL A 60 -12.97 0.81 4.25
N ASN A 61 -11.80 1.40 4.02
CA ASN A 61 -11.72 2.78 3.62
C ASN A 61 -12.34 2.84 2.22
N CYS A 62 -13.59 3.31 2.14
CA CYS A 62 -14.34 3.53 0.90
C CYS A 62 -13.57 4.39 -0.13
N GLN A 63 -12.40 4.94 0.19
CA GLN A 63 -11.60 5.73 -0.74
C GLN A 63 -11.10 4.95 -1.98
N MET A 64 -11.10 3.61 -1.99
CA MET A 64 -10.80 2.87 -3.24
C MET A 64 -11.99 2.82 -4.22
N VAL A 65 -13.23 3.13 -3.80
CA VAL A 65 -14.32 3.34 -4.78
C VAL A 65 -14.20 4.69 -5.48
N ASN A 66 -13.54 5.70 -4.87
CA ASN A 66 -13.36 7.00 -5.51
C ASN A 66 -12.38 6.97 -6.70
N SER A 67 -11.40 6.06 -6.71
CA SER A 67 -10.48 5.95 -7.86
C SER A 67 -11.08 5.23 -9.07
N LEU A 68 -12.14 4.43 -8.90
CA LEU A 68 -12.84 3.74 -10.00
C LEU A 68 -14.00 4.57 -10.57
N LEU A 69 -14.61 5.44 -9.76
CA LEU A 69 -15.59 6.42 -10.22
C LEU A 69 -14.94 7.58 -11.01
N ALA A 70 -13.69 7.93 -10.71
CA ALA A 70 -12.95 8.98 -11.41
C ALA A 70 -12.57 8.63 -12.87
N GLN A 71 -12.80 7.40 -13.34
CA GLN A 71 -12.47 7.00 -14.72
C GLN A 71 -13.70 6.81 -15.63
N ASN A 72 -14.94 6.99 -15.13
CA ASN A 72 -16.14 6.71 -15.94
C ASN A 72 -17.26 7.76 -15.81
N GLY A 73 -16.93 9.05 -15.71
CA GLY A 73 -17.97 10.08 -15.62
C GLY A 73 -17.47 11.48 -15.99
N ASN A 74 -17.64 11.86 -17.25
CA ASN A 74 -17.81 13.26 -17.64
C ASN A 74 -18.90 13.90 -16.77
N CYS A 75 -18.54 14.77 -15.83
CA CYS A 75 -19.43 15.83 -15.39
C CYS A 75 -18.69 17.17 -15.46
N ILE A 76 -19.14 17.96 -16.42
CA ILE A 76 -18.78 19.35 -16.58
C ILE A 76 -19.41 20.09 -15.38
N GLN A 77 -18.62 20.78 -14.56
CA GLN A 77 -19.14 21.91 -13.78
C GLN A 77 -18.21 23.12 -13.97
N ASN A 78 -18.78 24.09 -14.66
CA ASN A 78 -18.26 25.42 -14.93
C ASN A 78 -18.10 26.25 -13.64
N GLY A 79 -17.17 27.21 -13.66
CA GLY A 79 -17.42 28.58 -13.15
C GLY A 79 -16.76 29.03 -11.84
N VAL A 80 -15.95 30.10 -11.98
CA VAL A 80 -15.62 31.23 -11.07
C VAL A 80 -14.99 30.90 -9.70
N ASN A 81 -13.88 31.49 -9.23
CA ASN A 81 -13.07 32.66 -9.59
C ASN A 81 -11.62 32.28 -9.93
#